data_AF-A0A4U9D9M9-F1
#
_entry.id   AF-A0A4U9D9M9-F1
#
_cell.length_a   1.000
_cell.length_b   1.000
_cell.length_c   1.000
_cell.angle_alpha   90.00
_cell.angle_beta   90.00
_cell.angle_gamma   90.00
#
_symmetry.space_group_name_H-M   'P 1'
#
loop_
_entity.id
_entity.type
_entity.pdbx_description
1 polymer ?
#
loop_
_entity_poly.entity_id
_entity_poly.type
_entity_poly.pdbx_seq_one_letter_code
_entity_poly.pdbx_strand_id
1 'polypeptide(L)' 'MLQPRELYRAQGFPEWYIIDRDYRGVKYAKDKQVARCGNAVPPPFAEALVRANLPEICQKLEAA' A
#
# COMPACT_ATOMS: atom_id res chain seq x y z
N MET A 1 9.70 16.24 10.30
CA MET A 1 8.64 15.24 9.99
C MET A 1 9.14 14.38 8.84
N LEU A 2 8.86 13.09 8.86
CA LEU A 2 9.20 12.18 7.76
C LEU A 2 8.55 12.66 6.44
N GLN A 3 9.22 12.45 5.32
CA GLN A 3 8.67 12.69 3.99
C GLN A 3 7.55 11.67 3.69
N PRO A 4 6.58 12.01 2.80
CA PRO A 4 5.50 11.10 2.45
C PRO A 4 5.99 9.70 2.06
N ARG A 5 7.06 9.62 1.25
CA ARG A 5 7.62 8.34 0.82
C ARG A 5 8.16 7.50 1.98
N GLU A 6 8.77 8.13 2.97
CA GLU A 6 9.27 7.45 4.17
C GLU A 6 8.12 6.89 5.01
N LEU A 7 7.00 7.63 5.12
CA LEU A 7 5.80 7.16 5.81
C LEU A 7 5.19 5.92 5.15
N TYR A 8 5.06 5.93 3.82
CA TYR A 8 4.53 4.77 3.08
C TYR A 8 5.46 3.56 3.19
N ARG A 9 6.78 3.76 3.12
CA ARG A 9 7.75 2.67 3.30
C ARG A 9 7.71 2.07 4.71
N ALA A 10 7.53 2.89 5.73
CA ALA A 10 7.38 2.43 7.11
C ALA A 10 6.14 1.54 7.32
N GLN A 11 5.11 1.70 6.47
CA GLN A 11 3.90 0.86 6.47
C GLN A 11 4.00 -0.36 5.53
N GLY A 12 5.16 -0.60 4.90
CA GLY A 12 5.36 -1.75 4.03
C GLY A 12 4.80 -1.57 2.61
N PHE A 13 4.50 -0.34 2.17
CA PHE A 13 4.17 -0.10 0.77
C PHE A 13 5.43 -0.24 -0.11
N PRO A 14 5.31 -0.86 -1.30
CA PRO A 14 6.45 -1.08 -2.18
C PRO A 14 6.93 0.23 -2.84
N GLU A 15 8.18 0.26 -3.27
CA GLU A 15 8.79 1.44 -3.93
C GLU A 15 8.12 1.75 -5.29
N TRP A 16 7.40 0.82 -5.92
CA TRP A 16 6.66 1.17 -7.14
C TRP A 16 5.29 1.81 -6.84
N TYR A 17 4.84 1.87 -5.58
CA TYR A 17 3.53 2.40 -5.21
C TYR A 17 3.44 3.92 -5.49
N ILE A 18 2.43 4.34 -6.24
CA ILE A 18 2.24 5.74 -6.64
C ILE A 18 1.45 6.48 -5.56
N ILE A 19 2.05 7.51 -4.97
CA ILE A 19 1.45 8.28 -3.86
C ILE A 19 1.14 9.74 -4.24
N ASP A 20 1.73 10.22 -5.32
CA ASP A 20 1.80 11.65 -5.65
C ASP A 20 0.77 12.09 -6.69
N ARG A 21 -0.06 11.18 -7.20
CA ARG A 21 -1.09 11.48 -8.21
C ARG A 21 -2.25 10.48 -8.19
N ASP A 22 -3.33 10.84 -8.84
CA ASP A 22 -4.48 9.96 -9.08
C ASP A 22 -4.41 9.20 -10.41
N TYR A 23 -5.44 8.41 -10.71
CA TYR A 23 -5.54 7.63 -11.94
C TYR A 23 -5.69 8.50 -13.22
N ARG A 24 -5.98 9.80 -13.07
CA ARG A 24 -6.04 10.78 -14.17
C ARG A 24 -4.73 11.58 -14.28
N GLY A 25 -3.75 11.32 -13.42
CA GLY A 25 -2.47 12.03 -13.37
C GLY A 25 -2.51 13.35 -12.60
N VAL A 26 -3.61 13.68 -11.91
CA VAL A 26 -3.71 14.89 -11.08
C VAL A 26 -2.80 14.73 -9.87
N LYS A 27 -1.84 15.65 -9.71
CA LYS A 27 -0.86 15.60 -8.62
C LYS A 27 -1.46 15.97 -7.27
N TYR A 28 -0.99 15.31 -6.22
CA TYR A 28 -1.34 15.60 -4.83
C TYR A 28 -0.24 16.39 -4.11
N ALA A 29 -0.65 17.44 -3.40
CA ALA A 29 0.20 18.16 -2.47
C ALA A 29 0.63 17.26 -1.28
N LYS A 30 1.76 17.61 -0.64
CA LYS A 30 2.38 16.76 0.41
C LYS A 30 1.44 16.47 1.58
N ASP A 31 0.64 17.43 2.02
CA ASP A 31 -0.36 17.30 3.08
C ASP A 31 -1.40 16.21 2.76
N LYS A 32 -1.87 16.17 1.50
CA LYS A 32 -2.80 15.14 1.03
C LYS A 32 -2.16 13.76 1.00
N GLN A 33 -0.87 13.66 0.64
CA GLN A 33 -0.15 12.39 0.67
C GLN A 33 -0.01 11.86 2.10
N VAL A 34 0.36 12.72 3.06
CA VAL A 34 0.46 12.36 4.48
C VAL A 34 -0.89 11.94 5.04
N ALA A 35 -1.95 12.71 4.77
CA ALA A 35 -3.30 12.39 5.23
C ALA A 35 -3.79 11.04 4.69
N ARG A 36 -3.49 10.72 3.43
CA ARG A 36 -3.81 9.42 2.84
C ARG A 36 -3.01 8.29 3.46
N CYS A 37 -1.72 8.53 3.71
CA CYS A 37 -0.85 7.56 4.40
C CYS A 37 -1.40 7.21 5.78
N GLY A 38 -1.87 8.21 6.55
CA GLY A 38 -2.46 7.99 7.87
C GLY A 38 -3.80 7.26 7.88
N ASN A 39 -4.52 7.25 6.76
CA ASN A 39 -5.79 6.52 6.61
C ASN A 39 -5.64 5.19 5.84
N ALA A 40 -4.42 4.85 5.40
CA ALA A 40 -4.17 3.62 4.66
C ALA A 40 -4.04 2.42 5.60
N VAL A 41 -4.30 1.22 5.07
CA VAL A 41 -4.01 -0.04 5.77
C VAL A 41 -2.65 -0.56 5.30
N PRO A 42 -1.71 -0.88 6.21
CA PRO A 42 -0.44 -1.51 5.87
C PRO A 42 -0.64 -2.81 5.07
N PRO A 43 -0.06 -2.96 3.85
CA PRO A 43 -0.22 -4.16 3.03
C PRO A 43 0.12 -5.48 3.75
N PRO A 44 1.17 -5.57 4.60
CA PRO A 44 1.47 -6.82 5.31
C PRO A 44 0.35 -7.29 6.23
N PHE A 45 -0.43 -6.36 6.80
CA PHE A 45 -1.54 -6.71 7.68
C PHE A 45 -2.70 -7.31 6.88
N ALA A 46 -3.06 -6.65 5.77
CA ALA A 46 -4.08 -7.17 4.87
C ALA A 46 -3.69 -8.56 4.33
N GLU A 47 -2.42 -8.76 3.94
CA GLU A 47 -1.93 -10.06 3.48
C GLU A 47 -2.06 -11.15 4.56
N ALA A 48 -1.58 -10.87 5.78
CA ALA A 48 -1.64 -11.83 6.88
C ALA A 48 -3.07 -12.22 7.23
N LEU A 49 -3.99 -11.24 7.28
CA LEU A 49 -5.40 -11.47 7.57
C LEU A 49 -6.06 -12.33 6.48
N VAL A 50 -5.85 -12.03 5.21
CA VAL A 50 -6.44 -12.82 4.11
C VAL A 50 -5.89 -14.24 4.11
N ARG A 51 -4.58 -14.42 4.32
CA ARG A 51 -3.95 -15.74 4.39
C ARG A 51 -4.47 -16.59 5.54
N ALA A 52 -4.77 -15.97 6.68
CA ALA A 52 -5.30 -16.67 7.85
C ALA A 52 -6.78 -17.06 7.67
N ASN A 53 -7.58 -16.24 7.00
CA ASN A 53 -9.03 -16.44 6.88
C ASN A 53 -9.45 -17.21 5.62
N LEU A 54 -8.70 -17.08 4.51
CA LEU A 54 -9.01 -17.64 3.20
C LEU A 54 -7.77 -18.31 2.57
N PRO A 55 -7.15 -19.31 3.23
CA PRO A 55 -5.94 -19.96 2.74
C PRO A 55 -6.12 -20.61 1.35
N GLU A 56 -7.34 -21.04 1.02
CA GLU A 56 -7.69 -21.73 -0.23
C GLU A 56 -7.53 -20.86 -1.48
N ILE A 57 -7.75 -19.55 -1.40
CA ILE A 57 -7.54 -18.61 -2.52
C ILE A 57 -6.12 -18.01 -2.56
N CYS A 58 -5.32 -18.27 -1.52
CA CYS A 58 -3.94 -17.78 -1.41
C CYS A 58 -2.91 -18.73 -2.04
N GLN A 59 -3.38 -19.79 -2.71
CA GLN A 59 -2.52 -20.77 -3.36
C GLN A 59 -1.77 -20.12 -4.52
N LYS A 60 -0.48 -20.41 -4.63
CA LYS A 60 0.28 -20.02 -5.83
C LYS A 60 -0.27 -20.85 -6.99
N LEU A 61 -0.61 -20.18 -8.09
CA LEU A 61 -0.79 -20.88 -9.37
C LEU A 61 0.49 -21.67 -9.63
N GLU A 62 0.40 -22.99 -9.68
CA GLU A 62 1.49 -23.81 -10.20
C GLU A 62 1.75 -23.33 -11.64
N ALA A 63 2.99 -22.92 -11.91
CA ALA A 63 3.38 -22.59 -13.27
C ALA A 63 3.30 -23.88 -14.11
N ALA A 64 2.38 -23.90 -15.06
CA ALA A 64 2.26 -24.96 -16.06
C ALA A 64 3.42 -24.92 -17.06
#